data_AF-A0A849UCS7-F1
#
_entry.id   AF-A0A849UCS7-F1
#
_cell.length_a   1.000
_cell.length_b   1.000
_cell.length_c   1.000
_cell.angle_alpha   90.00
_cell.angle_beta   90.00
_cell.angle_gamma   90.00
#
_symmetry.space_group_name_H-M   'P 1'
#
loop_
_entity.id
_entity.type
_entity.pdbx_description
1 polymer ?
#
loop_
_entity_poly.entity_id
_entity_poly.type
_entity_poly.pdbx_seq_one_letter_code
_entity_poly.pdbx_strand_id
1 'polypeptide(L)'
;MLHSNEVSIVLDVLKITRANMCRDFLEHNPVIYTPSYKYELSPKLLEIARDRYFLVWLSSHWQVFITYIEENCSIERHDKLKVEFSGTLIRLLSRWSILQENSNSQLNLGLTLIKDMENGLNAFIQTTENTDALKNKLVMALEKNRILFDRQIKKLEGEL
;
A
#
# COMPACT_ATOMS: atom_id res chain seq x y z
N MET A 1 -19.36 -15.01 -2.41
CA MET A 1 -19.06 -15.65 -1.11
C MET A 1 -17.69 -16.28 -1.25
N LEU A 2 -16.70 -15.82 -0.48
CA LEU A 2 -15.38 -16.47 -0.41
C LEU A 2 -15.56 -17.86 0.23
N HIS A 3 -14.97 -18.93 -0.31
CA HIS A 3 -14.98 -20.21 0.40
C HIS A 3 -14.00 -20.14 1.58
N SER A 4 -14.17 -21.03 2.57
CA SER A 4 -13.51 -20.96 3.87
C SER A 4 -11.97 -20.89 3.80
N ASN A 5 -11.36 -21.45 2.74
CA ASN A 5 -9.91 -21.47 2.57
C ASN A 5 -9.37 -20.16 1.97
N GLU A 6 -10.10 -19.50 1.07
CA GLU A 6 -9.70 -18.22 0.51
C GLU A 6 -9.78 -17.09 1.55
N VAL A 7 -10.78 -17.13 2.43
CA VAL A 7 -10.84 -16.21 3.58
C VAL A 7 -9.61 -16.38 4.47
N SER A 8 -9.19 -17.62 4.75
CA SER A 8 -7.99 -17.87 5.56
C SER A 8 -6.74 -17.24 4.94
N ILE A 9 -6.53 -17.41 3.63
CA ILE A 9 -5.38 -16.84 2.92
C ILE A 9 -5.34 -15.32 3.05
N VAL A 10 -6.48 -14.66 2.82
CA VAL A 10 -6.58 -13.20 2.96
C VAL A 10 -6.23 -12.77 4.39
N LEU A 11 -6.77 -13.46 5.39
CA LEU A 11 -6.50 -13.15 6.80
C LEU A 11 -5.03 -13.40 7.19
N ASP A 12 -4.41 -14.44 6.66
CA ASP A 12 -2.99 -14.74 6.89
C ASP A 12 -2.10 -13.63 6.34
N VAL A 13 -2.37 -13.16 5.13
CA VAL A 13 -1.65 -12.02 4.54
C VAL A 13 -1.83 -10.76 5.39
N LEU A 14 -3.05 -10.42 5.80
CA LEU A 14 -3.33 -9.27 6.66
C LEU A 14 -2.62 -9.38 8.02
N LYS A 15 -2.52 -10.59 8.56
CA LYS A 15 -1.80 -10.86 9.81
C LYS A 15 -0.30 -10.65 9.64
N ILE A 16 0.29 -11.15 8.55
CA ILE A 16 1.72 -10.97 8.24
C ILE A 16 2.06 -9.50 8.04
N THR A 17 1.28 -8.77 7.23
CA THR A 17 1.54 -7.36 6.93
C THR A 17 1.39 -6.48 8.18
N ARG A 18 0.40 -6.76 9.04
CA ARG A 18 0.27 -6.11 10.34
C ARG A 18 1.45 -6.41 11.25
N ALA A 19 1.89 -7.68 11.32
CA ALA A 19 3.03 -8.06 12.15
C ALA A 19 4.32 -7.37 11.70
N ASN A 20 4.53 -7.21 10.38
CA ASN A 20 5.66 -6.47 9.83
C ASN A 20 5.64 -4.99 10.26
N MET A 21 4.48 -4.33 10.17
CA MET A 21 4.34 -2.95 10.68
C MET A 21 4.65 -2.87 12.18
N CYS A 22 4.06 -3.74 13.00
CA CYS A 22 4.34 -3.76 14.43
C CYS A 22 5.84 -3.96 14.72
N ARG A 23 6.50 -4.85 13.96
CA ARG A 23 7.94 -5.08 14.06
C ARG A 23 8.73 -3.81 13.75
N ASP A 24 8.38 -3.08 12.70
CA ASP A 24 9.06 -1.82 12.35
C ASP A 24 9.08 -0.81 13.51
N PHE A 25 7.97 -0.71 14.25
CA PHE A 25 7.92 0.16 15.44
C PHE A 25 8.72 -0.41 16.61
N LEU A 26 8.60 -1.71 16.91
CA LEU A 26 9.31 -2.36 18.02
C LEU A 26 10.83 -2.34 17.83
N GLU A 27 11.29 -2.48 16.58
CA GLU A 27 12.70 -2.54 16.21
C GLU A 27 13.28 -1.18 15.81
N HIS A 28 12.54 -0.08 16.05
CA HIS A 28 13.00 1.28 15.77
C HIS A 28 13.44 1.50 14.32
N ASN A 29 12.67 0.99 13.36
CA ASN A 29 13.01 1.04 11.94
C ASN A 29 13.34 2.49 11.51
N PRO A 30 14.55 2.76 10.97
CA PRO A 30 14.98 4.11 10.58
C PRO A 30 14.03 4.82 9.62
N VAL A 31 13.27 4.07 8.80
CA VAL A 31 12.27 4.64 7.87
C VAL A 31 11.19 5.44 8.61
N ILE A 32 10.86 5.07 9.85
CA ILE A 32 9.86 5.75 10.70
C ILE A 32 10.53 6.81 11.57
N TYR A 33 11.61 6.44 12.25
CA TYR A 33 12.18 7.26 13.31
C TYR A 33 13.07 8.39 12.76
N THR A 34 13.85 8.16 11.71
CA THR A 34 14.69 9.22 11.14
C THR A 34 13.88 10.44 10.67
N PRO A 35 12.78 10.29 9.90
CA PRO A 35 11.94 11.44 9.55
C PRO A 35 11.28 12.10 10.77
N SER A 36 10.97 11.34 11.82
CA SER A 36 10.35 11.86 13.04
C SER A 36 11.25 12.87 13.76
N TYR A 37 12.57 12.62 13.79
CA TYR A 37 13.54 13.58 14.32
C TYR A 37 13.90 14.67 13.31
N LYS A 38 14.10 14.30 12.03
CA LYS A 38 14.52 15.24 10.99
C LYS A 38 13.49 16.36 10.77
N TYR A 39 12.20 16.03 10.88
CA TYR A 39 11.10 16.95 10.60
C TYR A 39 10.30 17.34 11.84
N GLU A 40 10.88 17.17 13.05
CA GLU A 40 10.21 17.46 14.33
C GLU A 40 9.60 18.87 14.38
N LEU A 41 10.30 19.86 13.80
CA LEU A 41 9.86 21.26 13.77
C LEU A 41 8.98 21.62 12.57
N SER A 42 8.72 20.69 11.66
CA SER A 42 7.90 20.92 10.46
C SER A 42 6.73 19.93 10.41
N PRO A 43 5.58 20.29 11.00
CA PRO A 43 4.41 19.40 11.04
C PRO A 43 3.97 18.89 9.67
N LYS A 44 4.09 19.71 8.62
CA LYS A 44 3.76 19.33 7.24
C LYS A 44 4.70 18.26 6.67
N LEU A 45 6.01 18.40 6.89
CA LEU A 45 6.98 17.40 6.44
C LEU A 45 6.83 16.09 7.23
N LEU A 46 6.54 16.19 8.53
CA LEU A 46 6.28 15.04 9.38
C LEU A 46 5.02 14.28 8.96
N GLU A 47 3.96 15.00 8.60
CA GLU A 47 2.72 14.43 8.04
C GLU A 47 3.00 13.65 6.75
N ILE A 48 3.73 14.24 5.79
CA ILE A 48 4.09 13.57 4.54
C ILE A 48 4.94 12.33 4.78
N ALA A 49 5.89 12.40 5.72
CA ALA A 49 6.72 11.26 6.04
C ALA A 49 5.90 10.09 6.61
N ARG A 50 4.88 10.40 7.43
CA ARG A 50 3.92 9.40 7.93
C ARG A 50 3.09 8.81 6.79
N ASP A 51 2.53 9.66 5.93
CA ASP A 51 1.74 9.21 4.78
C ASP A 51 2.55 8.33 3.83
N ARG A 52 3.81 8.68 3.59
CA ARG A 52 4.76 7.88 2.80
C ARG A 52 4.95 6.49 3.39
N TYR A 53 5.17 6.40 4.72
CA TYR A 53 5.31 5.11 5.40
C TYR A 53 4.03 4.27 5.26
N PHE A 54 2.87 4.85 5.60
CA PHE A 54 1.60 4.14 5.55
C PHE A 54 1.25 3.67 4.14
N LEU A 55 1.51 4.48 3.11
CA LEU A 55 1.24 4.07 1.74
C LEU A 55 2.15 2.91 1.33
N VAL A 56 3.45 2.98 1.63
CA VAL A 56 4.39 1.88 1.34
C VAL A 56 3.96 0.59 2.06
N TRP A 57 3.56 0.70 3.33
CA TRP A 57 3.03 -0.45 4.08
C TRP A 57 1.74 -1.00 3.45
N LEU A 58 0.78 -0.14 3.10
CA LEU A 58 -0.48 -0.55 2.49
C LEU A 58 -0.24 -1.26 1.15
N SER A 59 0.66 -0.73 0.34
CA SER A 59 1.12 -1.31 -0.91
C SER A 59 1.83 -2.66 -0.75
N SER A 60 2.56 -2.86 0.36
CA SER A 60 3.29 -4.11 0.62
C SER A 60 2.36 -5.34 0.72
N HIS A 61 1.08 -5.14 1.01
CA HIS A 61 0.08 -6.20 1.10
C HIS A 61 0.00 -7.03 -0.18
N TRP A 62 0.10 -6.37 -1.34
CA TRP A 62 0.11 -7.06 -2.62
C TRP A 62 1.34 -7.96 -2.76
N GLN A 63 2.53 -7.47 -2.42
CA GLN A 63 3.76 -8.23 -2.54
C GLN A 63 3.79 -9.43 -1.59
N VAL A 64 3.35 -9.25 -0.34
CA VAL A 64 3.21 -10.33 0.63
C VAL A 64 2.22 -11.37 0.14
N PHE A 65 1.08 -10.94 -0.41
CA PHE A 65 0.08 -11.83 -0.99
C PHE A 65 0.64 -12.67 -2.15
N ILE A 66 1.31 -12.03 -3.12
CA ILE A 66 1.92 -12.73 -4.26
C ILE A 66 2.90 -13.79 -3.77
N THR A 67 3.81 -13.41 -2.87
CA THR A 67 4.80 -14.34 -2.30
C THR A 67 4.10 -15.50 -1.57
N TYR A 68 3.07 -15.21 -0.78
CA TYR A 68 2.32 -16.21 -0.02
C TYR A 68 1.65 -17.23 -0.93
N ILE A 69 0.97 -16.80 -2.00
CA ILE A 69 0.30 -17.74 -2.92
C ILE A 69 1.31 -18.52 -3.79
N GLU A 70 2.44 -17.91 -4.14
CA GLU A 70 3.54 -18.58 -4.86
C GLU A 70 4.14 -19.72 -4.01
N GLU A 71 4.24 -19.53 -2.68
CA GLU A 71 4.81 -20.51 -1.75
C GLU A 71 3.80 -21.56 -1.25
N ASN A 72 2.51 -21.21 -1.14
CA ASN A 72 1.54 -22.03 -0.39
C ASN A 72 0.33 -22.53 -1.20
N CYS A 73 0.17 -22.11 -2.48
CA CYS A 73 -1.01 -22.44 -3.29
C CYS A 73 -0.64 -23.01 -4.66
N SER A 74 -1.51 -23.87 -5.21
CA SER A 74 -1.37 -24.35 -6.58
C SER A 74 -1.57 -23.23 -7.60
N ILE A 75 -0.81 -23.30 -8.70
CA ILE A 75 -0.80 -22.30 -9.79
C ILE A 75 -2.21 -22.06 -10.35
N GLU A 76 -3.01 -23.13 -10.49
CA GLU A 76 -4.40 -23.08 -10.97
C GLU A 76 -5.31 -22.18 -10.13
N ARG A 77 -4.96 -21.95 -8.86
CA ARG A 77 -5.73 -21.10 -7.93
C ARG A 77 -5.26 -19.66 -7.91
N HIS A 78 -4.09 -19.35 -8.47
CA HIS A 78 -3.45 -18.04 -8.33
C HIS A 78 -4.32 -16.92 -8.90
N ASP A 79 -4.88 -17.08 -10.09
CA ASP A 79 -5.65 -16.01 -10.73
C ASP A 79 -6.95 -15.69 -9.99
N LYS A 80 -7.68 -16.73 -9.55
CA LYS A 80 -8.86 -16.56 -8.69
C LYS A 80 -8.51 -15.82 -7.40
N LEU A 81 -7.46 -16.26 -6.71
CA LEU A 81 -7.02 -15.64 -5.46
C LEU A 81 -6.58 -14.18 -5.67
N LYS A 82 -5.89 -13.88 -6.77
CA LYS A 82 -5.46 -12.50 -7.10
C LYS A 82 -6.67 -11.59 -7.29
N VAL A 83 -7.73 -12.04 -7.95
CA VAL A 83 -8.97 -11.26 -8.13
C VAL A 83 -9.65 -11.02 -6.78
N GLU A 84 -9.79 -12.06 -5.96
CA GLU A 84 -10.42 -11.96 -4.65
C GLU A 84 -9.64 -11.05 -3.68
N PHE A 85 -8.32 -11.19 -3.65
CA PHE A 85 -7.45 -10.35 -2.82
C PHE A 85 -7.46 -8.89 -3.30
N SER A 86 -7.46 -8.64 -4.61
CA SER A 86 -7.59 -7.29 -5.16
C SER A 86 -8.85 -6.59 -4.67
N GLY A 87 -9.99 -7.30 -4.65
CA GLY A 87 -11.24 -6.76 -4.10
C GLY A 87 -11.15 -6.42 -2.60
N THR A 88 -10.39 -7.21 -1.83
CA THR A 88 -10.13 -6.90 -0.42
C THR A 88 -9.22 -5.68 -0.26
N LEU A 89 -8.15 -5.59 -1.06
CA LEU A 89 -7.21 -4.49 -1.02
C LEU A 89 -7.86 -3.17 -1.44
N ILE A 90 -8.74 -3.16 -2.45
CA ILE A 90 -9.57 -2.00 -2.81
C ILE A 90 -10.39 -1.54 -1.61
N ARG A 91 -11.08 -2.45 -0.90
CA ARG A 91 -11.88 -2.06 0.27
C ARG A 91 -11.03 -1.45 1.38
N LEU A 92 -9.81 -1.95 1.58
CA LEU A 92 -8.87 -1.41 2.57
C LEU A 92 -8.40 0.00 2.16
N LEU A 93 -8.04 0.18 0.89
CA LEU A 93 -7.66 1.46 0.29
C LEU A 93 -8.79 2.49 0.40
N SER A 94 -10.02 2.13 0.04
CA SER A 94 -11.17 3.03 0.09
C SER A 94 -11.47 3.49 1.52
N ARG A 95 -11.33 2.58 2.50
CA ARG A 95 -11.53 2.93 3.92
C ARG A 95 -10.51 3.94 4.40
N TRP A 96 -9.25 3.82 4.00
CA TRP A 96 -8.23 4.82 4.32
C TRP A 96 -8.52 6.15 3.62
N SER A 97 -8.91 6.12 2.34
CA SER A 97 -9.25 7.33 1.57
C SER A 97 -10.37 8.14 2.26
N ILE A 98 -11.44 7.47 2.71
CA ILE A 98 -12.54 8.11 3.44
C ILE A 98 -12.06 8.76 4.74
N LEU A 99 -11.13 8.14 5.47
CA LEU A 99 -10.60 8.72 6.71
C LEU A 99 -9.78 9.98 6.45
N GLN A 100 -9.07 10.03 5.32
CA GLN A 100 -8.22 11.15 4.92
C GLN A 100 -8.98 12.29 4.22
N GLU A 101 -10.08 12.02 3.54
CA GLU A 101 -10.96 13.07 3.01
C GLU A 101 -11.60 13.91 4.14
N ASN A 102 -11.65 13.38 5.36
CA ASN A 102 -12.15 14.06 6.55
C ASN A 102 -11.06 14.79 7.36
N SER A 103 -9.77 14.66 7.02
CA SER A 103 -8.69 15.43 7.66
C SER A 103 -8.44 16.72 6.88
N ASN A 104 -8.30 17.85 7.60
CA ASN A 104 -7.96 19.17 7.03
C ASN A 104 -6.54 19.26 6.45
N SER A 105 -5.88 18.13 6.18
CA SER A 105 -4.52 18.04 5.67
C SER A 105 -4.48 18.44 4.20
N GLN A 106 -3.80 19.55 3.89
CA GLN A 106 -3.62 20.12 2.54
C GLN A 106 -2.88 19.20 1.54
N LEU A 107 -2.57 17.95 1.91
CA LEU A 107 -1.77 17.02 1.11
C LEU A 107 -2.64 15.99 0.42
N ASN A 108 -3.24 16.42 -0.69
CA ASN A 108 -4.03 15.60 -1.61
C ASN A 108 -3.22 14.48 -2.31
N LEU A 109 -1.91 14.40 -2.07
CA LEU A 109 -1.02 13.42 -2.71
C LEU A 109 -1.38 12.00 -2.27
N GLY A 110 -1.49 11.71 -0.97
CA GLY A 110 -1.83 10.38 -0.47
C GLY A 110 -3.14 9.85 -1.05
N LEU A 111 -4.18 10.69 -1.06
CA LEU A 111 -5.47 10.40 -1.69
C LEU A 111 -5.36 10.12 -3.18
N THR A 112 -4.59 10.94 -3.91
CA THR A 112 -4.37 10.75 -5.36
C THR A 112 -3.71 9.40 -5.64
N LEU A 113 -2.68 9.04 -4.85
CA LEU A 113 -1.95 7.79 -5.04
C LEU A 113 -2.80 6.56 -4.69
N ILE A 114 -3.70 6.67 -3.72
CA ILE A 114 -4.66 5.61 -3.44
C ILE A 114 -5.67 5.46 -4.55
N LYS A 115 -6.23 6.56 -5.07
CA LYS A 115 -7.15 6.50 -6.23
C LYS A 115 -6.46 5.86 -7.45
N ASP A 116 -5.18 6.18 -7.69
CA ASP A 116 -4.37 5.52 -8.72
C ASP A 116 -4.26 4.00 -8.48
N MET A 117 -4.03 3.56 -7.24
CA MET A 117 -3.95 2.13 -6.88
C MET A 117 -5.30 1.43 -7.04
N GLU A 118 -6.39 2.04 -6.57
CA GLU A 118 -7.75 1.51 -6.74
C GLU A 118 -8.10 1.35 -8.21
N ASN A 119 -7.77 2.33 -9.05
CA ASN A 119 -7.98 2.26 -10.49
C ASN A 119 -7.17 1.11 -11.13
N GLY A 120 -5.92 0.92 -10.71
CA GLY A 120 -5.09 -0.19 -11.18
C GLY A 120 -5.67 -1.56 -10.81
N LEU A 121 -6.16 -1.72 -9.58
CA LEU A 121 -6.79 -2.96 -9.10
C LEU A 121 -8.16 -3.20 -9.74
N ASN A 122 -8.95 -2.15 -9.98
CA ASN A 122 -10.22 -2.27 -10.70
C ASN A 122 -9.99 -2.70 -12.16
N ALA A 123 -9.01 -2.11 -12.83
CA ALA A 123 -8.61 -2.53 -14.18
C ALA A 123 -8.16 -3.99 -14.18
N PHE A 124 -7.38 -4.42 -13.18
CA PHE A 124 -6.97 -5.82 -12.99
C PHE A 124 -8.16 -6.77 -12.93
N ILE A 125 -9.15 -6.48 -12.07
CA ILE A 125 -10.34 -7.32 -11.91
C ILE A 125 -11.14 -7.43 -13.23
N GLN A 126 -11.11 -6.38 -14.06
CA GLN A 126 -11.84 -6.33 -15.32
C GLN A 126 -11.10 -7.00 -16.50
N THR A 127 -9.79 -7.21 -16.42
CA THR A 127 -9.00 -7.88 -17.47
C THR A 127 -8.82 -9.37 -17.17
N THR A 128 -9.20 -10.23 -18.11
CA THR A 128 -9.03 -11.69 -18.01
C THR A 128 -7.64 -12.19 -18.39
N GLU A 129 -6.73 -11.33 -18.86
CA GLU A 129 -5.41 -11.75 -19.34
C GLU A 129 -4.24 -10.90 -18.78
N ASN A 130 -3.16 -11.62 -18.45
CA ASN A 130 -1.78 -11.16 -18.24
C ASN A 130 -1.40 -10.64 -16.83
N THR A 131 -1.39 -11.56 -15.87
CA THR A 131 -1.03 -11.36 -14.46
C THR A 131 0.38 -10.81 -14.23
N ASP A 132 1.34 -11.07 -15.12
CA ASP A 132 2.72 -10.56 -15.01
C ASP A 132 2.84 -9.09 -15.43
N ALA A 133 2.18 -8.69 -16.52
CA ALA A 133 2.10 -7.27 -16.90
C ALA A 133 1.45 -6.42 -15.79
N LEU A 134 0.53 -7.03 -15.05
CA LEU A 134 -0.19 -6.42 -13.93
C LEU A 134 0.65 -6.35 -12.65
N LYS A 135 1.40 -7.42 -12.32
CA LYS A 135 2.43 -7.40 -11.26
C LYS A 135 3.41 -6.25 -11.51
N ASN A 136 3.89 -6.11 -12.75
CA ASN A 136 4.81 -5.04 -13.14
C ASN A 136 4.16 -3.65 -13.04
N LYS A 137 2.89 -3.48 -13.45
CA LYS A 137 2.17 -2.20 -13.30
C LYS A 137 2.01 -1.79 -11.83
N LEU A 138 1.69 -2.74 -10.95
CA LEU A 138 1.56 -2.47 -9.52
C LEU A 138 2.92 -2.08 -8.92
N VAL A 139 3.98 -2.85 -9.18
CA VAL A 139 5.35 -2.50 -8.74
C VAL A 139 5.76 -1.12 -9.25
N MET A 140 5.49 -0.81 -10.51
CA MET A 140 5.77 0.51 -11.09
C MET A 140 4.95 1.62 -10.44
N ALA A 141 3.69 1.36 -10.08
CA ALA A 141 2.88 2.31 -9.33
C ALA A 141 3.45 2.57 -7.94
N LEU A 142 3.99 1.54 -7.27
CA LEU A 142 4.65 1.72 -5.96
C LEU A 142 5.90 2.59 -6.07
N GLU A 143 6.72 2.34 -7.07
CA GLU A 143 7.94 3.13 -7.30
C GLU A 143 7.59 4.58 -7.70
N LYS A 144 6.58 4.77 -8.57
CA LYS A 144 6.03 6.09 -8.89
C LYS A 144 5.59 6.82 -7.62
N ASN A 145 4.83 6.15 -6.75
CA ASN A 145 4.33 6.73 -5.51
C ASN A 145 5.49 7.15 -4.59
N ARG A 146 6.51 6.30 -4.43
CA ARG A 146 7.73 6.62 -3.66
C ARG A 146 8.41 7.88 -4.20
N ILE A 147 8.62 7.96 -5.51
CA ILE A 147 9.26 9.11 -6.17
C ILE A 147 8.43 10.38 -5.97
N LEU A 148 7.11 10.31 -6.06
CA LEU A 148 6.23 11.47 -5.88
C LEU A 148 6.28 12.02 -4.45
N PHE A 149 6.33 11.16 -3.45
CA PHE A 149 6.55 11.59 -2.06
C PHE A 149 7.92 12.24 -1.87
N ASP A 150 8.98 11.64 -2.41
CA ASP A 150 10.33 12.17 -2.28
C ASP A 150 10.45 13.56 -2.95
N ARG A 151 9.77 13.77 -4.09
CA ARG A 151 9.66 15.09 -4.73
C ARG A 151 8.91 16.10 -3.88
N GLN A 152 7.80 15.70 -3.27
CA GLN A 152 7.00 16.59 -2.43
C GLN A 152 7.76 16.99 -1.16
N ILE A 153 8.49 16.06 -0.54
CA ILE A 153 9.39 16.32 0.59
C ILE A 153 10.44 17.35 0.18
N LYS A 154 11.18 17.12 -0.92
CA LYS A 154 12.21 18.05 -1.40
C LYS A 154 11.66 19.45 -1.69
N LYS A 155 10.46 19.53 -2.26
CA LYS A 155 9.81 20.82 -2.54
C LYS A 155 9.60 21.61 -1.25
N LEU A 156 9.05 20.97 -0.23
CA LEU A 156 8.79 21.60 1.07
C LEU A 156 10.07 21.88 1.87
N GLU A 157 11.11 21.05 1.71
CA GLU A 157 12.44 21.34 2.29
C GLU A 157 13.08 22.59 1.68
N GLY A 158 12.84 22.88 0.40
CA GLY A 158 13.31 24.10 -0.26
C GLY A 158 12.43 25.33 -0.01
N GLU A 159 11.28 25.17 0.65
CA GLU A 159 10.38 26.25 1.08
C GLU A 159 10.63 26.66 2.56
N LEU A 160 11.53 25.96 3.27
CA LEU A 160 12.03 26.28 4.61
C LEU A 160 13.27 27.18 4.55
#